data_AF-A0A351BLU7-F1
#
_entry.id   AF-A0A351BLU7-F1
#
_cell.length_a   1.000
_cell.length_b   1.000
_cell.length_c   1.000
_cell.angle_alpha   90.00
_cell.angle_beta   90.00
_cell.angle_gamma   90.00
#
_symmetry.space_group_name_H-M   'P 1'
#
loop_
_entity.id
_entity.type
_entity.pdbx_description
1 polymer ?
#
loop_
_entity_poly.entity_id
_entity_poly.type
_entity_poly.pdbx_seq_one_letter_code
_entity_poly.pdbx_strand_id
1 'polypeptide(L)'
;MNKTGIALALALAMSAGSASAAVVNGIAFAGGAYFEVGDVYEGSLASDGKLAIMAPGQILAGVGRIDNFKDSQGNVTWSRGQNGVYLSYWFDGYKAQAINSATPATPPFNVLFSGGSIHFYTSATEFVPTGSFAADKATISAGNLWVDATGATTRLCTAADNCVDGVGTPIALDSFILSGSLGSIGSGAGNGLLNFTGGPAQLYLDTNAFPGGSDAALGSSFNSVSATAGYAASGSIDIRGVALPEPATLSVMGLALLGMAGIRRRKAA
;
A
#
# COMPACT_ATOMS: atom_id res chain seq x y z
N MET A 1 -68.98 16.85 0.23
CA MET A 1 -67.66 17.52 0.36
C MET A 1 -66.65 16.52 0.89
N ASN A 2 -65.61 16.24 0.09
CA ASN A 2 -64.23 15.87 0.49
C ASN A 2 -64.03 14.56 1.27
N LYS A 3 -63.08 13.65 0.98
CA LYS A 3 -61.96 13.54 0.04
C LYS A 3 -61.55 12.04 0.07
N THR A 4 -61.53 11.34 -1.06
CA THR A 4 -60.88 10.02 -1.15
C THR A 4 -59.41 10.23 -1.53
N GLY A 5 -58.54 10.21 -0.52
CA GLY A 5 -57.08 10.23 -0.72
C GLY A 5 -56.58 8.82 -1.01
N ILE A 6 -56.19 8.55 -2.25
CA ILE A 6 -55.42 7.37 -2.62
C ILE A 6 -53.97 7.63 -2.20
N ALA A 7 -53.53 6.94 -1.15
CA ALA A 7 -52.11 6.91 -0.76
C ALA A 7 -51.40 5.87 -1.65
N LEU A 8 -50.64 6.35 -2.63
CA LEU A 8 -49.74 5.52 -3.42
C LEU A 8 -48.44 5.34 -2.61
N ALA A 9 -48.29 4.21 -1.94
CA ALA A 9 -47.05 3.83 -1.28
C ALA A 9 -46.01 3.42 -2.35
N LEU A 10 -45.10 4.33 -2.70
CA LEU A 10 -43.89 4.00 -3.43
C LEU A 10 -42.91 3.35 -2.44
N ALA A 11 -42.86 2.02 -2.42
CA ALA A 11 -41.77 1.30 -1.78
C ALA A 11 -40.50 1.51 -2.62
N LEU A 12 -39.68 2.51 -2.26
CA LEU A 12 -38.29 2.52 -2.68
C LEU A 12 -37.58 1.38 -1.94
N ALA A 13 -37.56 0.21 -2.57
CA ALA A 13 -36.59 -0.83 -2.23
C ALA A 13 -35.20 -0.25 -2.51
N MET A 14 -34.58 0.32 -1.49
CA MET A 14 -33.14 0.56 -1.50
C MET A 14 -32.46 -0.79 -1.48
N SER A 15 -32.28 -1.38 -2.66
CA SER A 15 -31.27 -2.41 -2.85
C SER A 15 -29.93 -1.74 -2.64
N ALA A 16 -29.46 -1.70 -1.39
CA ALA A 16 -28.05 -1.56 -1.08
C ALA A 16 -27.37 -2.75 -1.76
N GLY A 17 -26.93 -2.55 -3.00
CA GLY A 17 -26.11 -3.52 -3.71
C GLY A 17 -24.87 -3.76 -2.86
N SER A 18 -24.75 -4.96 -2.32
CA SER A 18 -23.52 -5.45 -1.72
C SER A 18 -22.39 -5.20 -2.71
N ALA A 19 -21.46 -4.33 -2.34
CA ALA A 19 -20.22 -4.08 -3.05
C ALA A 19 -19.56 -5.42 -3.44
N SER A 20 -19.50 -5.72 -4.74
CA SER A 20 -18.79 -6.91 -5.23
C SER A 20 -17.28 -6.69 -5.09
N ALA A 21 -16.54 -7.75 -4.77
CA ALA A 21 -15.08 -7.71 -4.76
C ALA A 21 -14.55 -7.48 -6.18
N ALA A 22 -13.57 -6.58 -6.33
CA ALA A 22 -12.85 -6.38 -7.58
C ALA A 22 -11.84 -7.51 -7.77
N VAL A 23 -11.61 -7.92 -9.02
CA VAL A 23 -10.62 -8.95 -9.37
C VAL A 23 -9.65 -8.38 -10.40
N VAL A 24 -8.37 -8.31 -10.05
CA VAL A 24 -7.29 -7.85 -10.94
C VAL A 24 -6.17 -8.88 -10.95
N ASN A 25 -5.81 -9.36 -12.14
CA ASN A 25 -4.79 -10.41 -12.34
C ASN A 25 -5.00 -11.66 -11.45
N GLY A 26 -6.25 -12.05 -11.19
CA GLY A 26 -6.60 -13.20 -10.36
C GLY A 26 -6.59 -12.95 -8.84
N ILE A 27 -6.30 -11.72 -8.41
CA ILE A 27 -6.37 -11.28 -7.00
C ILE A 27 -7.71 -10.62 -6.75
N ALA A 28 -8.48 -11.17 -5.81
CA ALA A 28 -9.77 -10.64 -5.40
C ALA A 28 -9.64 -9.77 -4.14
N PHE A 29 -10.14 -8.54 -4.20
CA PHE A 29 -10.11 -7.61 -3.07
C PHE A 29 -11.42 -6.79 -3.01
N ALA A 30 -11.98 -6.65 -1.82
CA ALA A 30 -13.26 -5.98 -1.60
C ALA A 30 -13.09 -4.50 -1.22
N GLY A 31 -14.18 -3.72 -1.26
CA GLY A 31 -14.17 -2.34 -0.77
C GLY A 31 -13.68 -2.25 0.66
N GLY A 32 -12.78 -1.31 0.96
CA GLY A 32 -12.06 -1.26 2.23
C GLY A 32 -10.98 -2.34 2.40
N ALA A 33 -10.38 -2.84 1.31
CA ALA A 33 -9.37 -3.88 1.39
C ALA A 33 -8.12 -3.49 2.20
N TYR A 34 -7.78 -4.36 3.15
CA TYR A 34 -6.53 -4.36 3.92
C TYR A 34 -5.60 -5.41 3.31
N PHE A 35 -4.38 -5.02 2.97
CA PHE A 35 -3.34 -5.96 2.54
C PHE A 35 -2.64 -6.35 3.83
N GLU A 36 -2.97 -7.53 4.33
CA GLU A 36 -2.49 -7.97 5.63
C GLU A 36 -1.35 -8.96 5.47
N VAL A 37 -0.31 -8.71 6.28
CA VAL A 37 0.86 -9.55 6.51
C VAL A 37 1.54 -9.95 5.20
N GLY A 38 2.56 -9.21 4.85
CA GLY A 38 3.57 -9.65 3.90
C GLY A 38 4.90 -9.87 4.58
N ASP A 39 5.72 -10.77 4.04
CA ASP A 39 7.13 -10.80 4.40
C ASP A 39 7.83 -9.60 3.79
N VAL A 40 8.66 -8.91 4.56
CA VAL A 40 9.57 -7.89 4.06
C VAL A 40 11.02 -8.27 4.35
N TYR A 41 11.89 -8.06 3.36
CA TYR A 41 13.34 -8.23 3.44
C TYR A 41 13.99 -6.95 2.94
N GLU A 42 14.83 -6.33 3.77
CA GLU A 42 15.28 -4.97 3.51
C GLU A 42 16.71 -4.70 3.93
N GLY A 43 17.29 -3.69 3.29
CA GLY A 43 18.62 -3.18 3.59
C GLY A 43 19.00 -2.02 2.70
N SER A 44 20.29 -1.69 2.70
CA SER A 44 20.87 -0.62 1.90
C SER A 44 21.02 -1.06 0.45
N LEU A 45 20.47 -0.27 -0.47
CA LEU A 45 20.61 -0.46 -1.92
C LEU A 45 22.07 -0.54 -2.35
N ALA A 46 22.95 0.29 -1.74
CA ALA A 46 24.37 0.33 -2.06
C ALA A 46 25.10 -1.00 -1.74
N SER A 47 24.52 -1.82 -0.88
CA SER A 47 25.03 -3.14 -0.48
C SER A 47 24.21 -4.29 -1.06
N ASP A 48 23.32 -4.01 -2.02
CA ASP A 48 22.40 -5.00 -2.59
C ASP A 48 21.48 -5.65 -1.53
N GLY A 49 21.08 -4.87 -0.52
CA GLY A 49 20.21 -5.32 0.59
C GLY A 49 20.93 -5.96 1.77
N LYS A 50 22.25 -6.17 1.71
CA LYS A 50 23.01 -6.98 2.69
C LYS A 50 23.38 -6.26 3.97
N LEU A 51 23.57 -4.94 3.92
CA LEU A 51 23.91 -4.10 5.06
C LEU A 51 22.74 -3.19 5.40
N ALA A 52 22.59 -2.85 6.68
CA ALA A 52 21.55 -1.93 7.13
C ALA A 52 21.82 -0.49 6.68
N ILE A 53 20.84 0.39 6.88
CA ILE A 53 21.03 1.84 6.77
C ILE A 53 21.83 2.33 7.96
N MET A 54 23.03 2.86 7.69
CA MET A 54 24.01 3.26 8.69
C MET A 54 24.26 4.77 8.74
N ALA A 55 23.83 5.50 7.70
CA ALA A 55 24.04 6.93 7.63
C ALA A 55 22.94 7.61 6.81
N PRO A 56 22.64 8.90 7.09
CA PRO A 56 21.87 9.74 6.18
C PRO A 56 22.48 9.76 4.77
N GLY A 57 21.62 9.90 3.76
CA GLY A 57 21.95 9.85 2.34
C GLY A 57 21.89 8.45 1.72
N GLN A 58 21.89 7.38 2.53
CA GLN A 58 21.73 6.02 2.02
C GLN A 58 20.29 5.72 1.60
N ILE A 59 20.12 4.77 0.68
CA ILE A 59 18.81 4.39 0.14
C ILE A 59 18.42 3.04 0.73
N LEU A 60 17.25 3.00 1.36
CA LEU A 60 16.57 1.77 1.75
C LEU A 60 15.90 1.15 0.54
N ALA A 61 16.12 -0.14 0.37
CA ALA A 61 15.53 -0.96 -0.66
C ALA A 61 15.23 -2.36 -0.10
N GLY A 62 14.29 -3.05 -0.73
CA GLY A 62 13.90 -4.36 -0.28
C GLY A 62 12.88 -5.03 -1.18
N VAL A 63 12.56 -6.26 -0.81
CA VAL A 63 11.60 -7.11 -1.50
C VAL A 63 10.65 -7.72 -0.49
N GLY A 64 9.52 -8.20 -0.98
CA GLY A 64 8.56 -8.87 -0.14
C GLY A 64 7.47 -9.59 -0.90
N ARG A 65 6.57 -10.19 -0.14
CA ARG A 65 5.49 -11.05 -0.62
C ARG A 65 4.25 -10.72 0.17
N ILE A 66 3.07 -10.78 -0.45
CA ILE A 66 1.81 -10.56 0.25
C ILE A 66 1.15 -11.90 0.56
N ASP A 67 0.77 -12.12 1.81
CA ASP A 67 0.08 -13.36 2.20
C ASP A 67 -1.41 -13.28 1.96
N ASN A 68 -2.05 -12.19 2.38
CA ASN A 68 -3.50 -12.11 2.36
C ASN A 68 -4.02 -10.73 1.98
N PHE A 69 -5.18 -10.73 1.36
CA PHE A 69 -6.06 -9.57 1.31
C PHE A 69 -7.25 -9.85 2.20
N LYS A 70 -7.65 -8.84 2.96
CA LYS A 70 -8.83 -8.89 3.81
C LYS A 70 -9.78 -7.76 3.50
N ASP A 71 -11.06 -7.98 3.71
CA ASP A 71 -12.06 -6.91 3.69
C ASP A 71 -12.03 -6.09 4.99
N SER A 72 -12.88 -5.06 5.05
CA SER A 72 -13.00 -4.18 6.22
C SER A 72 -13.52 -4.83 7.50
N GLN A 73 -14.03 -6.05 7.41
CA GLN A 73 -14.49 -6.86 8.53
C GLN A 73 -13.42 -7.87 8.97
N GLY A 74 -12.27 -7.92 8.28
CA GLY A 74 -11.17 -8.85 8.56
C GLY A 74 -11.36 -10.23 7.94
N ASN A 75 -12.30 -10.41 7.00
CA ASN A 75 -12.43 -11.67 6.26
C ASN A 75 -11.40 -11.72 5.13
N VAL A 76 -10.72 -12.86 4.98
CA VAL A 76 -9.76 -13.07 3.89
C VAL A 76 -10.49 -13.20 2.55
N THR A 77 -10.21 -12.29 1.61
CA THR A 77 -10.77 -12.27 0.25
C THR A 77 -9.84 -12.92 -0.76
N TRP A 78 -8.54 -12.93 -0.49
CA TRP A 78 -7.54 -13.65 -1.26
C TRP A 78 -6.38 -14.10 -0.37
N SER A 79 -5.83 -15.28 -0.66
CA SER A 79 -4.61 -15.79 -0.04
C SER A 79 -3.55 -16.12 -1.08
N ARG A 80 -2.28 -16.04 -0.67
CA ARG A 80 -1.11 -16.39 -1.47
C ARG A 80 -1.29 -17.77 -2.14
N GLY A 81 -1.07 -17.82 -3.46
CA GLY A 81 -1.19 -19.03 -4.26
C GLY A 81 -2.63 -19.39 -4.65
N GLN A 82 -3.64 -18.66 -4.16
CA GLN A 82 -5.02 -18.84 -4.62
C GLN A 82 -5.11 -18.61 -6.13
N ASN A 83 -5.78 -19.53 -6.82
CA ASN A 83 -5.87 -19.57 -8.28
C ASN A 83 -4.50 -19.66 -9.00
N GLY A 84 -3.45 -20.15 -8.31
CA GLY A 84 -2.10 -20.24 -8.87
C GLY A 84 -1.42 -18.89 -9.06
N VAL A 85 -1.90 -17.85 -8.38
CA VAL A 85 -1.34 -16.49 -8.45
C VAL A 85 -0.62 -16.17 -7.15
N TYR A 86 0.57 -15.58 -7.28
CA TYR A 86 1.38 -15.07 -6.18
C TYR A 86 1.57 -13.56 -6.37
N LEU A 87 1.55 -12.79 -5.28
CA LEU A 87 1.81 -11.36 -5.29
C LEU A 87 3.12 -11.08 -4.56
N SER A 88 4.05 -10.42 -5.23
CA SER A 88 5.35 -10.03 -4.68
C SER A 88 5.64 -8.59 -5.05
N TYR A 89 6.50 -7.94 -4.27
CA TYR A 89 6.82 -6.54 -4.49
C TYR A 89 8.30 -6.29 -4.23
N TRP A 90 8.79 -5.22 -4.85
CA TRP A 90 10.06 -4.62 -4.48
C TRP A 90 9.85 -3.13 -4.25
N PHE A 91 10.71 -2.55 -3.43
CA PHE A 91 10.72 -1.14 -3.16
C PHE A 91 12.16 -0.60 -3.14
N ASP A 92 12.31 0.64 -3.54
CA ASP A 92 13.56 1.39 -3.45
C ASP A 92 13.27 2.90 -3.38
N GLY A 93 14.32 3.71 -3.40
CA GLY A 93 14.20 5.17 -3.46
C GLY A 93 13.86 5.84 -2.13
N TYR A 94 13.71 5.09 -1.04
CA TYR A 94 13.55 5.63 0.32
C TYR A 94 14.91 6.13 0.81
N LYS A 95 15.17 7.42 0.64
CA LYS A 95 16.44 8.05 1.05
C LYS A 95 16.40 8.40 2.54
N ALA A 96 17.35 7.89 3.30
CA ALA A 96 17.54 8.22 4.71
C ALA A 96 17.90 9.72 4.82
N GLN A 97 16.97 10.52 5.32
CA GLN A 97 17.16 11.95 5.49
C GLN A 97 17.90 12.27 6.78
N ALA A 98 17.55 11.58 7.85
CA ALA A 98 18.10 11.81 9.18
C ALA A 98 18.07 10.54 10.01
N ILE A 99 18.97 10.48 10.99
CA ILE A 99 18.97 9.49 12.06
C ILE A 99 18.88 10.26 13.37
N ASN A 100 17.66 10.35 13.88
CA ASN A 100 17.33 11.12 15.07
C ASN A 100 17.59 10.26 16.30
N SER A 101 18.84 10.26 16.76
CA SER A 101 19.26 9.56 17.96
C SER A 101 20.02 10.50 18.92
N ALA A 102 19.90 10.27 20.22
CA ALA A 102 20.84 10.86 21.17
C ALA A 102 22.24 10.27 20.89
N THR A 103 23.31 11.05 20.99
CA THR A 103 24.69 10.53 20.82
C THR A 103 25.26 10.09 22.17
N PRO A 104 25.68 8.81 22.34
CA PRO A 104 25.66 7.71 21.38
C PRO A 104 24.25 7.11 21.20
N ALA A 105 23.97 6.62 19.98
CA ALA A 105 22.64 6.14 19.59
C ALA A 105 22.10 5.10 20.57
N THR A 106 21.21 5.55 21.45
CA THR A 106 20.55 4.71 22.45
C THR A 106 19.09 4.59 22.06
N PRO A 107 18.59 3.37 21.78
CA PRO A 107 17.16 3.17 21.50
C PRO A 107 16.28 3.69 22.65
N PRO A 108 15.05 4.17 22.36
CA PRO A 108 14.48 4.28 21.01
C PRO A 108 15.02 5.49 20.24
N PHE A 109 15.27 5.28 18.95
CA PHE A 109 15.59 6.36 18.01
C PHE A 109 14.94 6.06 16.66
N ASN A 110 14.89 7.03 15.75
CA ASN A 110 14.27 6.82 14.44
C ASN A 110 15.14 7.26 13.26
N VAL A 111 14.84 6.67 12.11
CA VAL A 111 15.41 6.98 10.81
C VAL A 111 14.29 7.51 9.94
N LEU A 112 14.46 8.73 9.45
CA LEU A 112 13.49 9.39 8.58
C LEU A 112 13.85 9.12 7.14
N PHE A 113 12.87 8.77 6.31
CA PHE A 113 13.06 8.54 4.89
C PHE A 113 12.16 9.44 4.06
N SER A 114 12.70 9.98 2.97
CA SER A 114 11.94 10.72 1.95
C SER A 114 11.80 9.91 0.67
N GLY A 115 10.78 10.22 -0.13
CA GLY A 115 10.57 9.60 -1.44
C GLY A 115 10.10 8.16 -1.30
N GLY A 116 10.65 7.27 -2.11
CA GLY A 116 10.32 5.86 -2.11
C GLY A 116 9.23 5.49 -3.12
N SER A 117 9.41 4.30 -3.70
CA SER A 117 8.46 3.68 -4.63
C SER A 117 8.33 2.20 -4.28
N ILE A 118 7.13 1.64 -4.45
CA ILE A 118 6.82 0.24 -4.24
C ILE A 118 6.11 -0.27 -5.49
N HIS A 119 6.57 -1.39 -6.02
CA HIS A 119 6.05 -1.97 -7.25
C HIS A 119 5.60 -3.40 -6.99
N PHE A 120 4.33 -3.69 -7.25
CA PHE A 120 3.71 -4.97 -6.98
C PHE A 120 3.46 -5.74 -8.27
N TYR A 121 3.85 -7.01 -8.30
CA TYR A 121 3.76 -7.88 -9.46
C TYR A 121 3.10 -9.20 -9.10
N THR A 122 2.22 -9.65 -9.98
CA THR A 122 1.64 -10.99 -9.96
C THR A 122 2.49 -11.98 -10.76
N SER A 123 2.64 -13.21 -10.27
CA SER A 123 3.33 -14.30 -10.96
C SER A 123 2.59 -15.63 -10.79
N ALA A 124 2.86 -16.58 -11.69
CA ALA A 124 2.38 -17.96 -11.58
C ALA A 124 3.27 -18.84 -10.68
N THR A 125 4.42 -18.32 -10.26
CA THR A 125 5.42 -19.01 -9.44
C THR A 125 5.70 -18.21 -8.19
N GLU A 126 5.79 -18.88 -7.05
CA GLU A 126 6.15 -18.24 -5.79
C GLU A 126 7.55 -17.64 -5.86
N PHE A 127 7.67 -16.38 -5.44
CA PHE A 127 8.96 -15.74 -5.26
C PHE A 127 9.66 -16.27 -4.01
N VAL A 128 10.94 -16.60 -4.17
CA VAL A 128 11.83 -17.00 -3.08
C VAL A 128 13.01 -16.03 -3.05
N PRO A 129 13.20 -15.26 -1.96
CA PRO A 129 14.30 -14.32 -1.85
C PRO A 129 15.66 -15.01 -1.90
N THR A 130 16.59 -14.42 -2.64
CA THR A 130 17.95 -14.94 -2.82
C THR A 130 18.99 -14.20 -1.98
N GLY A 131 18.68 -12.99 -1.50
CA GLY A 131 19.61 -12.12 -0.77
C GLY A 131 20.41 -11.17 -1.63
N SER A 132 19.98 -11.03 -2.89
CA SER A 132 20.46 -10.01 -3.81
C SER A 132 19.26 -9.20 -4.25
N PHE A 133 19.18 -7.96 -3.78
CA PHE A 133 18.11 -7.05 -4.19
C PHE A 133 18.00 -6.93 -5.71
N ALA A 134 19.12 -6.85 -6.42
CA ALA A 134 19.14 -6.76 -7.88
C ALA A 134 18.54 -8.02 -8.55
N ALA A 135 18.91 -9.22 -8.11
CA ALA A 135 18.39 -10.47 -8.66
C ALA A 135 16.92 -10.71 -8.30
N ASP A 136 16.55 -10.39 -7.05
CA ASP A 136 15.21 -10.54 -6.54
C ASP A 136 14.25 -9.55 -7.23
N LYS A 137 14.66 -8.27 -7.38
CA LYS A 137 13.94 -7.26 -8.15
C LYS A 137 13.72 -7.71 -9.60
N ALA A 138 14.72 -8.27 -10.26
CA ALA A 138 14.58 -8.76 -11.62
C ALA A 138 13.59 -9.93 -11.72
N THR A 139 13.65 -10.86 -10.76
CA THR A 139 12.73 -11.99 -10.67
C THR A 139 11.28 -11.54 -10.48
N ILE A 140 11.03 -10.62 -9.55
CA ILE A 140 9.69 -10.08 -9.28
C ILE A 140 9.18 -9.29 -10.49
N SER A 141 10.03 -8.45 -11.09
CA SER A 141 9.68 -7.60 -12.23
C SER A 141 9.41 -8.37 -13.52
N ALA A 142 9.79 -9.65 -13.60
CA ALA A 142 9.43 -10.53 -14.72
C ALA A 142 7.95 -10.95 -14.70
N GLY A 143 7.24 -10.70 -13.58
CA GLY A 143 5.79 -10.91 -13.47
C GLY A 143 4.96 -9.85 -14.17
N ASN A 144 3.64 -9.92 -14.00
CA ASN A 144 2.71 -8.91 -14.51
C ASN A 144 2.49 -7.83 -13.46
N LEU A 145 2.72 -6.56 -13.84
CA LEU A 145 2.46 -5.41 -12.98
C LEU A 145 1.01 -5.42 -12.47
N TRP A 146 0.84 -5.24 -11.17
CA TRP A 146 -0.45 -5.20 -10.51
C TRP A 146 -0.81 -3.80 -10.03
N VAL A 147 0.07 -3.18 -9.24
CA VAL A 147 -0.04 -1.77 -8.83
C VAL A 147 1.33 -1.18 -8.55
N ASP A 148 1.48 0.10 -8.83
CA ASP A 148 2.60 0.93 -8.39
C ASP A 148 2.13 1.88 -7.29
N ALA A 149 2.98 2.09 -6.29
CA ALA A 149 2.76 3.05 -5.22
C ALA A 149 4.01 3.92 -5.00
N THR A 150 3.79 5.14 -4.54
CA THR A 150 4.84 6.08 -4.14
C THR A 150 4.66 6.47 -2.67
N GLY A 151 5.78 6.75 -2.00
CA GLY A 151 5.77 7.25 -0.64
C GLY A 151 5.09 8.62 -0.55
N ALA A 152 4.02 8.71 0.21
CA ALA A 152 3.29 9.94 0.44
C ALA A 152 3.80 10.67 1.69
N THR A 153 3.68 11.99 1.71
CA THR A 153 4.26 12.81 2.79
C THR A 153 3.48 12.64 4.08
N THR A 154 4.11 12.10 5.12
CA THR A 154 3.55 12.01 6.47
C THR A 154 3.75 13.31 7.23
N ARG A 155 4.91 13.95 7.05
CA ARG A 155 5.27 15.25 7.61
C ARG A 155 6.41 15.88 6.84
N LEU A 156 6.65 17.16 7.11
CA LEU A 156 7.85 17.84 6.64
C LEU A 156 8.98 17.71 7.65
N CYS A 157 10.21 17.67 7.15
CA CYS A 157 11.40 17.74 7.96
C CYS A 157 11.50 19.11 8.64
N THR A 158 11.88 19.11 9.91
CA THR A 158 12.07 20.30 10.74
C THR A 158 13.55 20.59 10.95
N ALA A 159 13.88 21.78 11.48
CA ALA A 159 15.25 22.11 11.84
C ALA A 159 15.87 21.16 12.89
N ALA A 160 15.04 20.54 13.74
CA ALA A 160 15.50 19.60 14.76
C ALA A 160 15.92 18.24 14.19
N ASP A 161 15.39 17.86 13.03
CA ASP A 161 15.67 16.56 12.40
C ASP A 161 17.05 16.53 11.72
N ASN A 162 17.65 17.68 11.39
CA ASN A 162 18.91 17.75 10.63
C ASN A 162 18.91 16.93 9.32
N CYS A 163 17.82 16.97 8.55
CA CYS A 163 17.75 16.24 7.27
C CYS A 163 18.82 16.70 6.29
N VAL A 164 19.41 15.75 5.56
CA VAL A 164 20.47 16.04 4.58
C VAL A 164 20.02 16.94 3.42
N ASP A 165 18.74 16.87 3.03
CA ASP A 165 18.18 17.76 2.00
C ASP A 165 17.58 19.04 2.59
N GLY A 166 17.69 19.23 3.90
CA GLY A 166 17.27 20.44 4.60
C GLY A 166 15.83 20.45 5.09
N VAL A 167 15.48 21.55 5.76
CA VAL A 167 14.15 21.80 6.34
C VAL A 167 13.10 21.88 5.22
N GLY A 168 11.92 21.31 5.46
CA GLY A 168 10.85 21.25 4.47
C GLY A 168 10.91 20.02 3.55
N THR A 169 11.96 19.18 3.66
CA THR A 169 12.02 17.91 2.93
C THR A 169 10.83 17.02 3.32
N PRO A 170 10.05 16.49 2.36
CA PRO A 170 8.93 15.62 2.64
C PRO A 170 9.41 14.25 3.14
N ILE A 171 8.95 13.85 4.33
CA ILE A 171 9.20 12.54 4.91
C ILE A 171 8.04 11.62 4.53
N ALA A 172 8.36 10.45 3.99
CA ALA A 172 7.40 9.46 3.52
C ALA A 172 7.33 8.20 4.39
N LEU A 173 8.43 7.88 5.08
CA LEU A 173 8.52 6.73 5.98
C LEU A 173 9.32 7.12 7.23
N ASP A 174 8.80 6.74 8.38
CA ASP A 174 9.47 6.89 9.68
C ASP A 174 9.71 5.50 10.27
N SER A 175 10.99 5.13 10.42
CA SER A 175 11.39 3.83 10.98
C SER A 175 11.98 4.00 12.36
N PHE A 176 11.34 3.41 13.35
CA PHE A 176 11.75 3.41 14.75
C PHE A 176 12.59 2.18 15.05
N ILE A 177 13.80 2.37 15.59
CA ILE A 177 14.60 1.31 16.20
C ILE A 177 14.29 1.30 17.69
N LEU A 178 13.55 0.29 18.13
CA LEU A 178 13.05 0.14 19.49
C LEU A 178 14.08 -0.53 20.41
N SER A 179 14.94 -1.39 19.85
CA SER A 179 16.05 -2.01 20.57
C SER A 179 17.22 -2.37 19.64
N GLY A 180 18.41 -2.49 20.21
CA GLY A 180 19.64 -2.82 19.48
C GLY A 180 20.34 -1.57 18.92
N SER A 181 20.82 -1.67 17.69
CA SER A 181 21.52 -0.60 16.99
C SER A 181 21.16 -0.63 15.50
N LEU A 182 21.55 0.40 14.74
CA LEU A 182 21.34 0.40 13.29
C LEU A 182 22.01 -0.79 12.59
N GLY A 183 23.13 -1.30 13.12
CA GLY A 183 23.89 -2.41 12.49
C GLY A 183 23.45 -3.78 12.96
N SER A 184 22.61 -3.83 14.00
CA SER A 184 22.04 -5.05 14.56
C SER A 184 20.74 -4.68 15.27
N ILE A 185 19.65 -4.71 14.52
CA ILE A 185 18.35 -4.24 14.97
C ILE A 185 17.71 -5.36 15.79
N GLY A 186 17.49 -5.11 17.08
CA GLY A 186 16.81 -6.06 17.96
C GLY A 186 15.30 -6.06 17.72
N SER A 187 14.73 -4.87 17.53
CA SER A 187 13.33 -4.66 17.17
C SER A 187 13.19 -3.28 16.52
N GLY A 188 12.47 -3.23 15.41
CA GLY A 188 12.10 -2.00 14.72
C GLY A 188 10.66 -2.03 14.23
N ALA A 189 10.13 -0.84 13.99
CA ALA A 189 8.80 -0.62 13.44
C ALA A 189 8.85 0.52 12.42
N GLY A 190 8.08 0.43 11.33
CA GLY A 190 7.99 1.46 10.32
C GLY A 190 6.57 1.95 10.14
N ASN A 191 6.40 3.25 9.90
CA ASN A 191 5.12 3.87 9.59
C ASN A 191 5.25 4.79 8.37
N GLY A 192 4.35 4.66 7.41
CA GLY A 192 4.35 5.48 6.20
C GLY A 192 2.95 5.68 5.64
N LEU A 193 2.86 6.56 4.64
CA LEU A 193 1.68 6.71 3.80
C LEU A 193 2.07 6.44 2.35
N LEU A 194 1.12 5.97 1.55
CA LEU A 194 1.35 5.61 0.15
C LEU A 194 0.26 6.23 -0.73
N ASN A 195 0.66 6.61 -1.95
CA ASN A 195 -0.24 6.96 -3.05
C ASN A 195 -0.10 5.91 -4.15
N PHE A 196 -1.20 5.32 -4.61
CA PHE A 196 -1.18 4.38 -5.73
C PHE A 196 -1.18 5.17 -7.04
N THR A 197 -0.14 4.98 -7.86
CA THR A 197 0.15 5.87 -9.00
C THR A 197 0.11 5.18 -10.36
N GLY A 198 0.00 3.84 -10.39
CA GLY A 198 0.04 3.09 -11.65
C GLY A 198 -0.44 1.65 -11.52
N GLY A 199 -0.61 0.99 -12.66
CA GLY A 199 -1.01 -0.42 -12.75
C GLY A 199 -2.53 -0.65 -12.78
N PRO A 200 -2.96 -1.86 -13.17
CA PRO A 200 -4.38 -2.17 -13.39
C PRO A 200 -5.23 -2.11 -12.10
N ALA A 201 -4.64 -2.32 -10.92
CA ALA A 201 -5.38 -2.23 -9.66
C ALA A 201 -5.51 -0.79 -9.13
N GLN A 202 -4.76 0.18 -9.65
CA GLN A 202 -4.76 1.57 -9.17
C GLN A 202 -6.16 2.17 -9.14
N LEU A 203 -6.96 1.95 -10.18
CA LEU A 203 -8.31 2.51 -10.33
C LEU A 203 -9.25 2.17 -9.14
N TYR A 204 -8.97 1.09 -8.43
CA TYR A 204 -9.76 0.64 -7.29
C TYR A 204 -9.18 1.08 -5.95
N LEU A 205 -7.94 1.56 -5.92
CA LEU A 205 -7.16 1.82 -4.71
C LEU A 205 -6.82 3.29 -4.50
N ASP A 206 -6.82 4.10 -5.58
CA ASP A 206 -6.69 5.56 -5.53
C ASP A 206 -7.98 6.17 -4.96
N THR A 207 -7.97 6.44 -3.66
CA THR A 207 -9.15 6.84 -2.89
C THR A 207 -8.96 8.11 -2.10
N ASN A 208 -7.71 8.54 -1.90
CA ASN A 208 -7.36 9.70 -1.10
C ASN A 208 -7.98 9.66 0.31
N ALA A 209 -8.21 8.46 0.85
CA ALA A 209 -8.97 8.23 2.08
C ALA A 209 -8.16 8.48 3.38
N PHE A 210 -6.85 8.64 3.28
CA PHE A 210 -5.92 8.84 4.40
C PHE A 210 -5.42 10.29 4.49
N PRO A 211 -4.78 10.69 5.61
CA PRO A 211 -4.29 12.05 5.80
C PRO A 211 -3.44 12.56 4.64
N GLY A 212 -3.59 13.83 4.29
CA GLY A 212 -2.88 14.43 3.16
C GLY A 212 -3.40 14.00 1.78
N GLY A 213 -4.53 13.28 1.71
CA GLY A 213 -5.06 12.72 0.48
C GLY A 213 -4.34 11.44 0.06
N SER A 214 -3.72 10.72 1.00
CA SER A 214 -3.06 9.45 0.69
C SER A 214 -4.05 8.31 0.50
N ASP A 215 -3.62 7.27 -0.20
CA ASP A 215 -4.48 6.14 -0.54
C ASP A 215 -4.39 4.99 0.45
N ALA A 216 -3.21 4.82 1.07
CA ALA A 216 -2.98 3.78 2.06
C ALA A 216 -2.04 4.22 3.17
N ALA A 217 -2.19 3.57 4.32
CA ALA A 217 -1.24 3.61 5.43
C ALA A 217 -0.41 2.33 5.47
N LEU A 218 0.90 2.48 5.64
CA LEU A 218 1.87 1.39 5.77
C LEU A 218 2.31 1.29 7.23
N GLY A 219 2.27 0.08 7.77
CA GLY A 219 2.91 -0.31 9.01
C GLY A 219 3.87 -1.46 8.75
N SER A 220 5.00 -1.50 9.45
CA SER A 220 5.92 -2.63 9.39
C SER A 220 6.53 -2.93 10.75
N SER A 221 6.97 -4.18 10.92
CA SER A 221 7.79 -4.63 12.04
C SER A 221 8.94 -5.45 11.50
N PHE A 222 10.16 -5.19 11.98
CA PHE A 222 11.37 -5.82 11.43
C PHE A 222 12.46 -5.96 12.49
N ASN A 223 13.39 -6.88 12.24
CA ASN A 223 14.59 -7.04 13.05
C ASN A 223 15.72 -7.72 12.24
N SER A 224 16.94 -7.67 12.76
CA SER A 224 18.11 -8.32 12.14
C SER A 224 18.33 -9.76 12.61
N VAL A 225 17.68 -10.19 13.70
CA VAL A 225 17.86 -11.54 14.28
C VAL A 225 17.16 -12.61 13.45
N SER A 226 15.99 -12.27 12.92
CA SER A 226 15.16 -13.08 12.04
C SER A 226 15.48 -12.85 10.56
N ALA A 227 16.46 -11.98 10.26
CA ALA A 227 16.92 -11.69 8.92
C ALA A 227 17.33 -13.00 8.24
N THR A 228 16.51 -13.41 7.28
CA THR A 228 16.69 -14.62 6.50
C THR A 228 16.98 -14.24 5.05
N ALA A 229 17.55 -15.17 4.31
CA ALA A 229 17.85 -14.98 2.90
C ALA A 229 18.83 -13.83 2.59
N GLY A 230 19.78 -13.50 3.48
CA GLY A 230 20.92 -12.62 3.13
C GLY A 230 20.69 -11.11 3.16
N TYR A 231 19.49 -10.65 3.53
CA TYR A 231 19.19 -9.24 3.77
C TYR A 231 19.59 -8.78 5.18
N ALA A 232 19.73 -7.47 5.39
CA ALA A 232 20.14 -6.90 6.67
C ALA A 232 19.05 -6.97 7.76
N ALA A 233 17.79 -6.87 7.35
CA ALA A 233 16.63 -7.02 8.21
C ALA A 233 15.51 -7.77 7.48
N SER A 234 14.66 -8.44 8.26
CA SER A 234 13.39 -8.95 7.76
C SER A 234 12.29 -8.81 8.80
N GLY A 235 11.06 -8.96 8.35
CA GLY A 235 9.90 -9.00 9.22
C GLY A 235 8.60 -8.98 8.43
N SER A 236 7.62 -8.23 8.92
CA SER A 236 6.29 -8.17 8.35
C SER A 236 5.86 -6.76 8.00
N ILE A 237 5.09 -6.64 6.92
CA ILE A 237 4.45 -5.40 6.47
C ILE A 237 2.92 -5.56 6.49
N ASP A 238 2.23 -4.47 6.80
CA ASP A 238 0.79 -4.33 6.68
C ASP A 238 0.49 -3.05 5.90
N ILE A 239 -0.28 -3.16 4.82
CA ILE A 239 -0.69 -2.01 4.02
C ILE A 239 -2.21 -1.90 4.09
N ARG A 240 -2.68 -0.84 4.71
CA ARG A 240 -4.10 -0.58 4.94
C ARG A 240 -4.56 0.42 3.91
N GLY A 241 -5.28 -0.04 2.89
CA GLY A 241 -5.95 0.82 1.92
C GLY A 241 -7.45 0.90 2.20
N VAL A 242 -8.10 1.85 1.53
CA VAL A 242 -9.55 1.74 1.29
C VAL A 242 -9.68 1.44 -0.18
N ALA A 243 -10.23 0.28 -0.55
CA ALA A 243 -10.60 0.04 -1.94
C ALA A 243 -12.02 0.59 -2.19
N LEU A 244 -12.25 1.17 -3.36
CA LEU A 244 -13.59 1.55 -3.81
C LEU A 244 -14.22 0.38 -4.58
N PRO A 245 -15.42 -0.09 -4.19
CA PRO A 245 -16.15 -1.03 -5.01
C PRO A 245 -16.68 -0.35 -6.27
N GLU A 246 -16.02 -0.65 -7.39
CA GLU A 246 -16.31 -0.28 -8.78
C GLU A 246 -16.65 1.20 -9.08
N PRO A 247 -15.82 1.89 -9.89
CA PRO A 247 -16.22 3.14 -10.55
C PRO A 247 -17.41 3.00 -11.53
N ALA A 248 -17.81 1.77 -11.88
CA ALA A 248 -18.80 1.49 -12.93
C ALA A 248 -20.26 1.80 -12.53
N THR A 249 -20.58 1.93 -11.25
CA THR A 249 -21.95 2.29 -10.84
C THR A 249 -22.31 3.72 -11.21
N LEU A 250 -21.33 4.62 -11.32
CA LEU A 250 -21.55 5.99 -11.83
C LEU A 250 -21.87 6.01 -13.32
N SER A 251 -21.24 5.14 -14.12
CA SER A 251 -21.50 5.07 -15.57
C SER A 251 -22.83 4.38 -15.89
N VAL A 252 -23.23 3.37 -15.12
CA VAL A 252 -24.56 2.72 -15.27
C VAL A 252 -25.69 3.64 -14.81
N MET A 253 -25.52 4.40 -13.73
CA MET A 253 -26.52 5.39 -13.31
C MET A 253 -26.60 6.58 -14.28
N GLY A 254 -25.47 7.03 -14.83
CA GLY A 254 -25.42 8.04 -15.90
C GLY A 254 -26.09 7.60 -17.19
N LEU A 255 -25.87 6.35 -17.63
CA LEU A 255 -26.54 5.76 -18.80
C LEU A 255 -28.02 5.49 -18.54
N ALA A 256 -28.41 5.08 -17.33
CA ALA A 256 -29.80 4.89 -16.96
C ALA A 256 -30.58 6.23 -16.95
N LEU A 257 -29.97 7.32 -16.49
CA LEU A 257 -30.55 8.67 -16.55
C LEU A 257 -30.62 9.23 -17.99
N LEU A 258 -29.62 8.96 -18.83
CA LEU A 258 -29.66 9.27 -20.27
C LEU A 258 -30.76 8.48 -21.01
N GLY A 259 -30.93 7.20 -20.66
CA GLY A 259 -32.03 6.37 -21.16
C GLY A 259 -33.42 6.89 -20.75
N MET A 260 -33.55 7.39 -19.52
CA MET A 260 -34.80 8.02 -19.04
C MET A 260 -35.05 9.40 -19.67
N ALA A 261 -34.02 10.17 -20.02
CA ALA A 261 -34.16 11.42 -20.77
C ALA A 261 -34.58 11.17 -22.24
N GLY A 262 -34.17 10.05 -22.84
CA GLY A 262 -34.55 9.65 -24.21
C GLY A 262 -36.00 9.16 -24.36
N ILE A 263 -36.68 8.77 -23.28
CA ILE A 263 -38.05 8.23 -23.32
C ILE A 263 -39.14 9.33 -23.43
N ARG A 264 -38.78 10.62 -23.30
CA ARG A 264 -39.74 11.75 -23.32
C ARG A 264 -40.05 12.36 -24.70
N ARG A 265 -39.79 11.67 -25.80
CA ARG A 265 -40.24 12.12 -27.14
C ARG A 265 -40.84 11.00 -27.99
N ARG A 266 -41.99 10.45 -27.59
CA ARG A 266 -43.02 10.03 -28.56
C ARG A 266 -44.42 10.32 -28.04
N LYS A 267 -45.18 11.00 -28.90
CA LYS A 267 -46.61 11.34 -28.87
C LYS A 267 -47.04 12.50 -27.96
N ALA A 268 -47.07 13.69 -28.56
CA ALA A 268 -48.32 14.46 -28.63
C ALA A 268 -48.67 14.64 -30.12
N ALA A 269 -49.97 14.71 -30.40
CA ALA A 269 -50.62 14.70 -31.71
C ALA A 269 -50.18 15.82 -32.67
#